data_AF-A0AAE7J6J6-F1
#
_entry.id   AF-A0AAE7J6J6-F1
#
_cell.length_a   1.000
_cell.length_b   1.000
_cell.length_c   1.000
_cell.angle_alpha   90.00
_cell.angle_beta   90.00
_cell.angle_gamma   90.00
#
_symmetry.space_group_name_H-M   'P 1'
#
loop_
_entity.id
_entity.type
_entity.pdbx_description
1 polymer ?
#
loop_
_entity_poly.entity_id
_entity_poly.type
_entity_poly.pdbx_seq_one_letter_code
_entity_poly.pdbx_strand_id
1 'polypeptide(L)'
;MSTPTAAAEAALERGDYGQCLQLLEPLAAEHPITDPLGAHLRMLMVTAWMGQGQEEKALSTCRLLTRCKDSEMRNRARQLLTVLEAPSLQRPARWSMQLPTLAIDPQLGAPPKSARRRRRQVPAAPPPPPTGPTQAAAPGFAVVVLAVLLGLTLLLGGCGRLTTDIHLPGPDRIQLGWSTASDSDQLLPWQERLASSLDATGDDWTLHSSGHGHQQFASRTLRGQEAGALWQRSVAVAAAAAGLRLPPPQLNLQERNWFLGVQQRLELSVDLSPLQDLPLPALDVRIEPAPSPRAQHGAPNPAERQGNTLIWPLEAGRINQLSMHLWRWNPLGIGSLAVVVLLLISLLLQRLRLTMGFGYPELPS
;
A
#
# COMPACT_ATOMS: atom_id res chain seq x y z
N MET A 1 -31.55 19.38 7.08
CA MET A 1 -31.33 20.79 6.74
C MET A 1 -30.56 20.81 5.43
N SER A 2 -31.16 21.30 4.35
CA SER A 2 -30.50 21.39 3.05
C SER A 2 -29.43 22.47 3.11
N THR A 3 -28.19 22.12 2.76
CA THR A 3 -27.10 23.09 2.62
C THR A 3 -27.47 24.11 1.54
N PRO A 4 -27.12 25.41 1.71
CA PRO A 4 -27.43 26.44 0.72
C PRO A 4 -26.79 26.17 -0.66
N THR A 5 -25.80 25.27 -0.71
CA THR A 5 -25.07 24.87 -1.93
C THR A 5 -25.69 23.70 -2.69
N ALA A 6 -26.68 23.00 -2.13
CA ALA A 6 -27.20 21.74 -2.69
C ALA A 6 -27.73 21.89 -4.13
N ALA A 7 -28.40 23.00 -4.44
CA ALA A 7 -28.92 23.26 -5.78
C ALA A 7 -27.80 23.52 -6.80
N ALA A 8 -26.71 24.17 -6.38
CA ALA A 8 -25.55 24.44 -7.23
C ALA A 8 -24.71 23.17 -7.46
N GLU A 9 -24.55 22.34 -6.44
CA GLU A 9 -23.87 21.04 -6.54
C GLU A 9 -24.62 20.10 -7.49
N ALA A 10 -25.96 20.03 -7.40
CA ALA A 10 -26.78 19.24 -8.32
C ALA A 10 -26.73 19.74 -9.78
N ALA A 11 -26.52 21.05 -10.01
CA ALA A 11 -26.28 21.57 -11.36
C ALA A 11 -24.88 21.19 -11.88
N LEU A 12 -23.88 21.20 -11.00
CA LEU A 12 -22.52 20.80 -11.32
C LEU A 12 -22.44 19.30 -11.68
N GLU A 13 -23.12 18.44 -10.92
CA GLU A 13 -23.20 16.99 -11.18
C GLU A 13 -23.87 16.67 -12.53
N ARG A 14 -24.82 17.50 -12.98
CA ARG A 14 -25.47 17.38 -14.29
C ARG A 14 -24.62 17.94 -15.44
N GLY A 15 -23.50 18.60 -15.15
CA GLY A 15 -22.66 19.27 -16.14
C GLY A 15 -23.19 20.66 -16.56
N ASP A 16 -24.22 21.17 -15.91
CA ASP A 16 -24.83 22.48 -16.17
C ASP A 16 -24.03 23.62 -15.48
N TYR A 17 -22.76 23.78 -15.86
CA TYR A 17 -21.83 24.72 -15.21
C TYR A 17 -22.31 26.18 -15.21
N GLY A 18 -23.07 26.59 -16.24
CA GLY A 18 -23.64 27.94 -16.32
C GLY A 18 -24.70 28.19 -15.24
N GLN A 19 -25.59 27.22 -15.02
CA GLN A 19 -26.60 27.28 -13.96
C GLN A 19 -25.94 27.23 -12.57
N CYS A 20 -24.88 26.42 -12.42
CA CYS A 20 -24.12 26.34 -11.17
C CYS A 20 -23.52 27.71 -10.79
N LEU A 21 -22.86 28.40 -11.72
CA LEU A 21 -22.26 29.71 -11.46
C LEU A 21 -23.32 30.78 -11.12
N GLN A 22 -24.45 30.80 -11.81
CA GLN A 22 -25.55 31.72 -11.50
C GLN A 22 -26.09 31.57 -10.07
N LEU A 23 -26.10 30.33 -9.55
CA LEU A 23 -26.53 30.06 -8.17
C LEU A 23 -25.45 30.40 -7.14
N LEU A 24 -24.16 30.26 -7.49
CA LEU A 24 -23.04 30.47 -6.58
C LEU A 24 -22.56 31.92 -6.49
N GLU A 25 -22.67 32.71 -7.58
CA GLU A 25 -22.25 34.11 -7.62
C GLU A 25 -22.86 35.00 -6.52
N PRO A 26 -24.19 34.99 -6.26
CA PRO A 26 -24.76 35.80 -5.18
C PRO A 26 -24.30 35.33 -3.80
N LEU A 27 -24.22 34.01 -3.57
CA LEU A 27 -23.76 33.43 -2.31
C LEU A 27 -22.27 33.75 -2.06
N ALA A 28 -21.45 33.78 -3.10
CA ALA A 28 -20.04 34.14 -3.00
C ALA A 28 -19.82 35.63 -2.74
N ALA A 29 -20.77 36.50 -3.11
CA ALA A 29 -20.76 37.91 -2.77
C ALA A 29 -21.12 38.16 -1.29
N GLU A 30 -22.03 37.37 -0.73
CA GLU A 30 -22.44 37.43 0.67
C GLU A 30 -21.38 36.85 1.63
N HIS A 31 -20.68 35.79 1.21
CA HIS A 31 -19.67 35.10 2.02
C HIS A 31 -18.24 35.41 1.57
N PRO A 32 -17.42 36.12 2.38
CA PRO A 32 -16.02 36.40 2.03
C PRO A 32 -15.18 35.12 2.06
N ILE A 33 -14.03 35.13 1.37
CA ILE A 33 -13.12 33.97 1.27
C ILE A 33 -12.52 33.52 2.64
N THR A 34 -12.61 34.37 3.65
CA THR A 34 -12.16 34.08 5.02
C THR A 34 -13.11 33.12 5.75
N ASP A 35 -14.38 33.08 5.34
CA ASP A 35 -15.39 32.18 5.86
C ASP A 35 -15.23 30.78 5.22
N PRO A 36 -15.23 29.68 6.00
CA PRO A 36 -15.21 28.32 5.47
C PRO A 36 -16.25 28.08 4.36
N LEU A 37 -17.47 28.61 4.51
CA LEU A 37 -18.50 28.48 3.47
C LEU A 37 -18.11 29.26 2.21
N GLY A 38 -17.58 30.47 2.36
CA GLY A 38 -17.09 31.29 1.25
C GLY A 38 -15.91 30.67 0.49
N ALA A 39 -15.06 29.90 1.16
CA ALA A 39 -13.99 29.13 0.54
C ALA A 39 -14.54 27.91 -0.24
N HIS A 40 -15.52 27.20 0.32
CA HIS A 40 -16.21 26.08 -0.34
C HIS A 40 -16.93 26.51 -1.61
N LEU A 41 -17.70 27.61 -1.55
CA LEU A 41 -18.40 28.18 -2.71
C LEU A 41 -17.42 28.46 -3.86
N ARG A 42 -16.29 29.11 -3.57
CA ARG A 42 -15.26 29.43 -4.56
C ARG A 42 -14.56 28.18 -5.12
N MET A 43 -14.45 27.11 -4.33
CA MET A 43 -13.95 25.82 -4.83
C MET A 43 -14.92 25.21 -5.85
N LEU A 44 -16.24 25.26 -5.60
CA LEU A 44 -17.25 24.81 -6.57
C LEU A 44 -17.23 25.67 -7.85
N MET A 45 -17.09 27.00 -7.71
CA MET A 45 -16.97 27.90 -8.86
C MET A 45 -15.73 27.59 -9.71
N VAL A 46 -14.59 27.26 -9.10
CA VAL A 46 -13.38 26.83 -9.81
C VAL A 46 -13.67 25.60 -10.67
N THR A 47 -14.35 24.59 -10.14
CA THR A 47 -14.74 23.40 -10.90
C THR A 47 -15.66 23.73 -12.07
N ALA A 48 -16.62 24.63 -11.87
CA ALA A 48 -17.50 25.09 -12.95
C ALA A 48 -16.74 25.89 -14.03
N TRP A 49 -15.79 26.75 -13.66
CA TRP A 49 -14.96 27.48 -14.63
C TRP A 49 -14.04 26.58 -15.44
N MET A 50 -13.46 25.53 -14.81
CA MET A 50 -12.70 24.50 -15.53
C MET A 50 -13.59 23.79 -16.56
N GLY A 51 -14.82 23.41 -16.18
CA GLY A 51 -15.78 22.78 -17.10
C GLY A 51 -16.20 23.65 -18.29
N GLN A 52 -16.14 24.98 -18.14
CA GLN A 52 -16.42 25.94 -19.22
C GLN A 52 -15.19 26.36 -20.03
N GLY A 53 -13.99 25.86 -19.70
CA GLY A 53 -12.73 26.29 -20.34
C GLY A 53 -12.30 27.71 -19.97
N GLN A 54 -12.82 28.29 -18.87
CA GLN A 54 -12.42 29.61 -18.36
C GLN A 54 -11.22 29.49 -17.40
N GLU A 55 -10.10 28.99 -17.92
CA GLU A 55 -8.90 28.62 -17.13
C GLU A 55 -8.32 29.81 -16.33
N GLU A 56 -8.34 31.03 -16.89
CA GLU A 56 -7.81 32.23 -16.21
C GLU A 56 -8.57 32.56 -14.91
N LYS A 57 -9.90 32.39 -14.89
CA LYS A 57 -10.73 32.63 -13.69
C LYS A 57 -10.53 31.53 -12.65
N ALA A 58 -10.39 30.28 -13.11
CA ALA A 58 -10.08 29.15 -12.24
C ALA A 58 -8.72 29.33 -11.55
N LEU A 59 -7.68 29.70 -12.30
CA LEU A 59 -6.33 29.95 -11.80
C LEU A 59 -6.28 31.08 -10.78
N SER A 60 -6.87 32.23 -11.11
CA SER A 60 -6.87 33.39 -10.21
C SER A 60 -7.60 33.09 -8.89
N THR A 61 -8.73 32.38 -8.94
CA THR A 61 -9.48 31.99 -7.75
C THR A 61 -8.77 30.91 -6.94
N CYS A 62 -8.12 29.93 -7.58
CA CYS A 62 -7.28 28.95 -6.90
C CYS A 62 -6.14 29.63 -6.12
N ARG A 63 -5.46 30.61 -6.73
CA ARG A 63 -4.39 31.38 -6.06
C ARG A 63 -4.90 32.09 -4.82
N LEU A 64 -6.11 32.65 -4.85
CA LEU A 64 -6.73 33.25 -3.66
C LEU A 64 -7.04 32.21 -2.58
N LEU A 65 -7.55 31.04 -2.95
CA LEU A 65 -7.87 29.95 -2.03
C LEU A 65 -6.64 29.35 -1.34
N THR A 66 -5.44 29.43 -1.95
CA THR A 66 -4.20 29.01 -1.26
C THR A 66 -3.87 29.81 0.01
N ARG A 67 -4.50 30.99 0.19
CA ARG A 67 -4.30 31.91 1.32
C ARG A 67 -5.46 31.91 2.32
N CYS A 68 -6.49 31.07 2.14
CA CYS A 68 -7.64 31.04 3.07
C CYS A 68 -7.24 30.49 4.45
N LYS A 69 -8.06 30.71 5.49
CA LYS A 69 -7.76 30.25 6.86
C LYS A 69 -7.96 28.74 7.05
N ASP A 70 -8.77 28.11 6.22
CA ASP A 70 -9.05 26.68 6.24
C ASP A 70 -7.88 25.85 5.66
N SER A 71 -7.30 24.95 6.46
CA SER A 71 -6.19 24.10 6.03
C SER A 71 -6.55 23.11 4.93
N GLU A 72 -7.76 22.55 4.96
CA GLU A 72 -8.19 21.55 3.99
C GLU A 72 -8.39 22.20 2.61
N MET A 73 -9.11 23.33 2.58
CA MET A 73 -9.35 24.10 1.36
C MET A 73 -8.05 24.67 0.78
N ARG A 74 -7.12 25.15 1.61
CA ARG A 74 -5.79 25.58 1.15
C ARG A 74 -5.02 24.45 0.46
N ASN A 75 -5.01 23.25 1.05
CA ASN A 75 -4.27 22.11 0.51
C ASN A 75 -4.87 21.64 -0.82
N ARG A 76 -6.21 21.54 -0.89
CA ARG A 76 -6.94 21.24 -2.13
C ARG A 76 -6.65 22.27 -3.23
N ALA A 77 -6.68 23.56 -2.89
CA ALA A 77 -6.37 24.63 -3.84
C ALA A 77 -4.94 24.54 -4.38
N ARG A 78 -3.94 24.20 -3.54
CA ARG A 78 -2.54 24.02 -4.00
C ARG A 78 -2.37 22.85 -4.95
N GLN A 79 -3.02 21.72 -4.64
CA GLN A 79 -3.01 20.54 -5.52
C GLN A 79 -3.60 20.89 -6.89
N LEU A 80 -4.77 21.53 -6.89
CA LEU A 80 -5.44 21.92 -8.12
C LEU A 80 -4.64 22.97 -8.91
N LEU A 81 -4.04 23.94 -8.22
CA LEU A 81 -3.18 24.94 -8.86
C LEU A 81 -1.96 24.30 -9.54
N THR A 82 -1.37 23.27 -8.93
CA THR A 82 -0.24 22.54 -9.51
C THR A 82 -0.61 21.86 -10.83
N VAL A 83 -1.83 21.32 -10.91
CA VAL A 83 -2.35 20.69 -12.13
C VAL A 83 -2.65 21.73 -13.20
N LEU A 84 -3.31 22.84 -12.82
CA LEU A 84 -3.70 23.89 -13.75
C LEU A 84 -2.52 24.71 -14.29
N GLU A 85 -1.43 24.84 -13.52
CA GLU A 85 -0.20 25.53 -13.94
C GLU A 85 0.76 24.62 -14.71
N ALA A 86 0.43 23.33 -14.87
CA ALA A 86 1.28 22.40 -15.59
C ALA A 86 1.44 22.86 -17.05
N PRO A 87 2.68 22.98 -17.55
CA PRO A 87 2.91 23.42 -18.92
C PRO A 87 2.32 22.40 -19.91
N SER A 88 1.65 22.88 -20.95
CA SER A 88 1.17 22.01 -22.01
C SER A 88 2.37 21.36 -22.71
N LEU A 89 2.43 20.04 -22.66
CA LEU A 89 3.49 19.28 -23.32
C LEU A 89 3.32 19.43 -24.83
N GLN A 90 4.25 20.12 -25.49
CA GLN A 90 4.29 20.18 -26.95
C GLN A 90 4.51 18.77 -27.49
N ARG A 91 3.48 18.19 -28.12
CA ARG A 91 3.59 16.88 -28.75
C ARG A 91 4.62 16.97 -29.88
N PRO A 92 5.71 16.18 -29.82
CA PRO A 92 6.67 16.16 -30.90
C PRO A 92 6.04 15.74 -32.23
N ALA A 93 6.35 16.46 -33.31
CA ALA A 93 5.83 16.15 -34.65
C ALA A 93 6.13 14.71 -35.10
N ARG A 94 7.24 14.13 -34.64
CA ARG A 94 7.61 12.71 -34.88
C ARG A 94 6.64 11.69 -34.25
N TRP A 95 5.83 12.11 -33.27
CA TRP A 95 4.83 11.27 -32.59
C TRP A 95 3.43 11.42 -33.20
N SER A 96 3.24 12.36 -34.11
CA SER A 96 2.04 12.49 -34.94
C SER A 96 2.37 12.05 -36.36
N MET A 97 1.84 10.92 -36.82
CA MET A 97 1.82 10.65 -38.25
C MET A 97 1.01 11.74 -38.95
N GLN A 98 1.67 12.54 -39.78
CA GLN A 98 0.98 13.42 -40.72
C GLN A 98 0.54 12.52 -41.88
N LEU A 99 -0.77 12.27 -42.01
CA LEU A 99 -1.27 11.60 -43.21
C LEU A 99 -0.93 12.48 -44.41
N PRO A 100 -0.27 11.94 -45.45
CA PRO A 100 0.01 12.70 -46.65
C PRO A 100 -1.32 13.13 -47.28
N THR A 101 -1.41 14.42 -47.63
CA THR A 101 -2.55 14.94 -48.39
C THR A 101 -2.60 14.21 -49.72
N LEU A 102 -3.59 13.34 -49.89
CA LEU A 102 -3.88 12.71 -51.18
C LEU A 102 -4.23 13.83 -52.17
N ALA A 103 -3.35 14.08 -53.13
CA ALA A 103 -3.63 14.96 -54.26
C ALA A 103 -4.68 14.26 -55.14
N ILE A 104 -5.95 14.60 -54.91
CA ILE A 104 -7.03 14.24 -55.83
C ILE A 104 -6.92 15.22 -56.99
N ASP A 105 -6.24 14.81 -58.06
CA ASP A 105 -6.08 15.61 -59.27
C ASP A 105 -7.42 15.64 -60.04
N PRO A 106 -8.06 16.80 -60.23
CA PRO A 106 -9.36 16.89 -60.84
C PRO A 106 -9.20 17.17 -62.34
N GLN A 107 -8.85 16.18 -63.16
CA GLN A 107 -8.84 16.32 -64.62
C GLN A 107 -9.18 14.96 -65.26
N LEU A 108 -10.09 14.80 -66.22
CA LEU A 108 -10.67 15.75 -67.17
C LEU A 108 -11.90 15.11 -67.82
N GLY A 109 -12.99 15.85 -67.91
CA GLY A 109 -14.15 15.56 -68.75
C GLY A 109 -14.89 16.86 -69.03
N ALA A 110 -14.62 17.42 -70.21
CA ALA A 110 -15.04 18.70 -70.80
C ALA A 110 -16.32 19.40 -70.27
N PRO A 111 -16.37 20.76 -70.31
CA PRO A 111 -17.55 21.51 -69.88
C PRO A 111 -18.67 21.44 -70.94
N PRO A 112 -19.88 20.99 -70.59
CA PRO A 112 -21.02 21.15 -71.48
C PRO A 112 -21.47 22.62 -71.48
N LYS A 113 -21.68 23.13 -72.70
CA LYS A 113 -22.22 24.46 -72.97
C LYS A 113 -23.55 24.69 -72.25
N SER A 114 -23.77 25.95 -71.88
CA SER A 114 -24.93 26.48 -71.17
C SER A 114 -26.28 25.92 -71.67
N ALA A 115 -26.91 25.07 -70.86
CA ALA A 115 -28.32 24.74 -70.98
C ALA A 115 -29.05 25.32 -69.76
N ARG A 116 -29.72 26.46 -69.97
CA ARG A 116 -30.64 27.05 -69.02
C ARG A 116 -31.87 26.13 -68.93
N ARG A 117 -31.93 25.16 -68.00
CA ARG A 117 -33.19 24.57 -67.51
C ARG A 117 -33.05 23.58 -66.34
N ARG A 118 -33.94 23.83 -65.35
CA ARG A 118 -34.59 22.92 -64.39
C ARG A 118 -33.75 22.38 -63.23
N ARG A 119 -34.25 22.67 -62.01
CA ARG A 119 -34.01 21.92 -60.76
C ARG A 119 -33.98 20.43 -61.10
N ARG A 120 -32.79 19.84 -61.07
CA ARG A 120 -32.59 18.39 -61.22
C ARG A 120 -32.27 17.87 -59.83
N GLN A 121 -33.13 16.96 -59.38
CA GLN A 121 -33.03 16.23 -58.12
C GLN A 121 -31.64 15.59 -58.02
N VAL A 122 -31.03 15.77 -56.85
CA VAL A 122 -29.80 15.08 -56.44
C VAL A 122 -30.09 13.56 -56.46
N PRO A 123 -29.24 12.71 -57.09
CA PRO A 123 -29.37 11.27 -56.97
C PRO A 123 -29.19 10.84 -55.52
N ALA A 124 -30.10 10.00 -55.02
CA ALA A 124 -30.05 9.50 -53.66
C ALA A 124 -28.75 8.70 -53.41
N ALA A 125 -28.19 8.86 -52.22
CA ALA A 125 -27.02 8.12 -51.77
C ALA A 125 -27.27 6.61 -51.86
N PRO A 126 -26.27 5.79 -52.25
CA PRO A 126 -26.40 4.34 -52.23
C PRO A 126 -26.72 3.86 -50.80
N PRO A 127 -27.58 2.83 -50.66
CA PRO A 127 -27.98 2.36 -49.35
C PRO A 127 -26.75 1.85 -48.57
N PRO A 128 -26.66 2.12 -47.25
CA PRO A 128 -25.63 1.53 -46.42
C PRO A 128 -25.71 0.00 -46.53
N PRO A 129 -24.57 -0.72 -46.45
CA PRO A 129 -24.58 -2.18 -46.39
C PRO A 129 -25.51 -2.62 -45.25
N PRO A 130 -26.18 -3.78 -45.34
CA PRO A 130 -27.09 -4.25 -44.32
C PRO A 130 -26.31 -4.63 -43.06
N THR A 131 -25.92 -3.64 -42.28
CA THR A 131 -25.67 -3.82 -40.85
C THR A 131 -27.05 -4.05 -40.26
N GLY A 132 -27.32 -5.28 -39.84
CA GLY A 132 -28.51 -5.57 -39.04
C GLY A 132 -28.62 -4.58 -37.87
N PRO A 133 -29.82 -4.36 -37.31
CA PRO A 133 -29.97 -3.45 -36.18
C PRO A 133 -28.95 -3.83 -35.11
N THR A 134 -28.08 -2.89 -34.73
CA THR A 134 -27.22 -3.06 -33.56
C THR A 134 -28.15 -3.13 -32.37
N GLN A 135 -28.59 -4.34 -32.02
CA GLN A 135 -29.43 -4.54 -30.86
C GLN A 135 -28.57 -4.14 -29.66
N ALA A 136 -28.99 -3.11 -28.93
CA ALA A 136 -28.43 -2.86 -27.62
C ALA A 136 -28.50 -4.18 -26.84
N ALA A 137 -27.40 -4.58 -26.21
CA ALA A 137 -27.36 -5.81 -25.45
C ALA A 137 -28.59 -5.84 -24.52
N ALA A 138 -29.38 -6.92 -24.60
CA ALA A 138 -30.61 -7.04 -23.84
C ALA A 138 -30.34 -6.69 -22.35
N PRO A 139 -31.27 -6.04 -21.64
CA PRO A 139 -31.04 -5.60 -20.26
C PRO A 139 -30.58 -6.75 -19.33
N GLY A 140 -30.95 -8.00 -19.63
CA GLY A 140 -30.43 -9.19 -18.93
C GLY A 140 -28.93 -9.41 -19.08
N PHE A 141 -28.32 -9.10 -20.23
CA PHE A 141 -26.87 -9.19 -20.42
C PHE A 141 -26.14 -8.12 -19.61
N ALA A 142 -26.67 -6.90 -19.54
CA ALA A 142 -26.12 -5.84 -18.70
C ALA A 142 -26.15 -6.23 -17.21
N VAL A 143 -27.23 -6.86 -16.74
CA VAL A 143 -27.32 -7.38 -15.37
C VAL A 143 -26.32 -8.52 -15.12
N VAL A 144 -26.15 -9.44 -16.06
CA VAL A 144 -25.15 -10.52 -15.93
C VAL A 144 -23.73 -9.96 -15.95
N VAL A 145 -23.39 -9.04 -16.84
CA VAL A 145 -22.06 -8.40 -16.86
C VAL A 145 -21.84 -7.58 -15.61
N LEU A 146 -22.84 -6.85 -15.13
CA LEU A 146 -22.74 -6.09 -13.88
C LEU A 146 -22.57 -7.04 -12.68
N ALA A 147 -23.30 -8.16 -12.62
CA ALA A 147 -23.19 -9.17 -11.57
C ALA A 147 -21.85 -9.92 -11.64
N VAL A 148 -21.33 -10.19 -12.84
CA VAL A 148 -20.01 -10.79 -13.05
C VAL A 148 -18.92 -9.80 -12.67
N LEU A 149 -19.04 -8.51 -13.03
CA LEU A 149 -18.09 -7.46 -12.64
C LEU A 149 -18.15 -7.19 -11.14
N LEU A 150 -19.34 -7.10 -10.53
CA LEU A 150 -19.50 -7.02 -9.08
C LEU A 150 -18.90 -8.25 -8.40
N GLY A 151 -19.21 -9.44 -8.91
CA GLY A 151 -18.62 -10.70 -8.47
C GLY A 151 -17.10 -10.70 -8.59
N LEU A 152 -16.55 -10.18 -9.70
CA LEU A 152 -15.11 -10.05 -9.91
C LEU A 152 -14.51 -9.06 -8.93
N THR A 153 -15.13 -7.90 -8.70
CA THR A 153 -14.65 -6.90 -7.73
C THR A 153 -14.74 -7.40 -6.29
N LEU A 154 -15.72 -8.25 -5.98
CA LEU A 154 -15.82 -8.93 -4.69
C LEU A 154 -14.78 -10.05 -4.55
N LEU A 155 -14.48 -10.77 -5.64
CA LEU A 155 -13.52 -11.88 -5.70
C LEU A 155 -12.06 -11.41 -5.74
N LEU A 156 -11.79 -10.28 -6.40
CA LEU A 156 -10.55 -9.52 -6.36
C LEU A 156 -10.47 -8.66 -5.08
N GLY A 157 -11.35 -8.95 -4.12
CA GLY A 157 -11.65 -8.19 -2.91
C GLY A 157 -10.44 -7.51 -2.28
N GLY A 158 -10.53 -6.18 -2.24
CA GLY A 158 -9.89 -5.24 -1.33
C GLY A 158 -8.40 -5.45 -1.09
N CYS A 159 -7.59 -4.44 -1.42
CA CYS A 159 -6.23 -4.31 -0.88
C CYS A 159 -6.25 -4.58 0.63
N GLY A 160 -5.73 -5.75 1.00
CA GLY A 160 -5.46 -6.07 2.38
C GLY A 160 -4.01 -5.74 2.69
N ARG A 161 -3.66 -5.83 3.96
CA ARG A 161 -2.27 -5.94 4.39
C ARG A 161 -2.10 -7.31 5.03
N LEU A 162 -1.07 -8.04 4.60
CA LEU A 162 -0.71 -9.32 5.19
C LEU A 162 0.66 -9.16 5.83
N THR A 163 0.68 -9.26 7.14
CA THR A 163 1.89 -9.14 7.95
C THR A 163 2.21 -10.48 8.58
N THR A 164 3.48 -10.84 8.50
CA THR A 164 4.06 -11.98 9.21
C THR A 164 4.70 -11.46 10.49
N ASP A 165 4.38 -12.05 11.63
CA ASP A 165 4.97 -11.69 12.92
C ASP A 165 5.95 -12.80 13.36
N ILE A 166 7.21 -12.47 13.61
CA ILE A 166 8.24 -13.40 14.10
C ILE A 166 8.76 -12.87 15.43
N HIS A 167 8.37 -13.52 16.52
CA HIS A 167 8.83 -13.17 17.85
C HIS A 167 9.90 -14.15 18.33
N LEU A 168 11.00 -13.64 18.85
CA LEU A 168 12.12 -14.39 19.38
C LEU A 168 12.12 -14.24 20.91
N PRO A 169 11.38 -15.06 21.68
CA PRO A 169 11.32 -14.91 23.13
C PRO A 169 12.63 -15.34 23.83
N GLY A 170 13.41 -16.25 23.24
CA GLY A 170 14.61 -16.79 23.88
C GLY A 170 15.61 -17.42 22.90
N PRO A 171 16.70 -18.02 23.42
CA PRO A 171 17.62 -18.85 22.64
C PRO A 171 16.88 -20.05 22.05
N ASP A 172 17.02 -20.27 20.75
CA ASP A 172 16.39 -21.31 19.94
C ASP A 172 14.88 -21.39 20.17
N ARG A 173 14.24 -20.24 20.35
CA ARG A 173 12.80 -20.12 20.54
C ARG A 173 12.25 -19.08 19.60
N ILE A 174 11.32 -19.52 18.76
CA ILE A 174 10.63 -18.69 17.77
C ILE A 174 9.14 -18.91 17.92
N GLN A 175 8.40 -17.81 17.94
CA GLN A 175 6.95 -17.80 17.82
C GLN A 175 6.61 -17.12 16.49
N LEU A 176 5.79 -17.80 15.69
CA LEU A 176 5.33 -17.30 14.40
C LEU A 176 3.91 -16.76 14.54
N GLY A 177 3.57 -15.78 13.72
CA GLY A 177 2.26 -15.16 13.68
C GLY A 177 1.93 -14.64 12.31
N TRP A 178 0.63 -14.48 12.08
CA TRP A 178 0.08 -13.89 10.88
C TRP A 178 -0.96 -12.86 11.29
N SER A 179 -0.86 -11.65 10.77
CA SER A 179 -1.87 -10.62 10.93
C SER A 179 -2.36 -10.17 9.56
N THR A 180 -3.67 -10.20 9.37
CA THR A 180 -4.34 -9.74 8.15
C THR A 180 -5.20 -8.54 8.51
N ALA A 181 -5.25 -7.56 7.61
CA ALA A 181 -6.09 -6.38 7.72
C ALA A 181 -6.76 -6.13 6.37
N SER A 182 -8.03 -5.71 6.40
CA SER A 182 -8.79 -5.30 5.23
C SER A 182 -9.09 -3.81 5.32
N ASP A 183 -8.90 -3.07 4.22
CA ASP A 183 -9.24 -1.64 4.15
C ASP A 183 -10.76 -1.38 4.24
N SER A 184 -11.59 -2.41 3.99
CA SER A 184 -13.05 -2.29 3.99
C SER A 184 -13.72 -2.49 5.35
N ASP A 185 -12.95 -2.69 6.43
CA ASP A 185 -13.43 -3.03 7.78
C ASP A 185 -14.30 -4.31 7.82
N GLN A 186 -14.31 -5.07 6.73
CA GLN A 186 -15.04 -6.32 6.56
C GLN A 186 -14.07 -7.46 6.28
N LEU A 187 -14.43 -8.64 6.78
CA LEU A 187 -13.62 -9.84 6.64
C LEU A 187 -13.72 -10.34 5.19
N LEU A 188 -12.57 -10.53 4.55
CA LEU A 188 -12.50 -10.89 3.13
C LEU A 188 -12.69 -12.41 2.96
N PRO A 189 -13.30 -12.88 1.86
CA PRO A 189 -13.53 -14.32 1.65
C PRO A 189 -12.25 -15.17 1.61
N TRP A 190 -11.10 -14.58 1.28
CA TRP A 190 -9.81 -15.28 1.33
C TRP A 190 -9.26 -15.39 2.76
N GLN A 191 -9.57 -14.43 3.65
CA GLN A 191 -9.18 -14.46 5.06
C GLN A 191 -9.91 -15.60 5.79
N GLU A 192 -11.21 -15.79 5.53
CA GLU A 192 -11.99 -16.93 6.05
C GLU A 192 -11.44 -18.29 5.55
N ARG A 193 -11.07 -18.35 4.26
CA ARG A 193 -10.42 -19.54 3.69
C ARG A 193 -9.06 -19.80 4.30
N LEU A 194 -8.27 -18.77 4.55
CA LEU A 194 -6.98 -18.91 5.22
C LEU A 194 -7.17 -19.48 6.63
N ALA A 195 -8.08 -18.91 7.42
CA ALA A 195 -8.38 -19.38 8.79
C ALA A 195 -8.75 -20.87 8.80
N SER A 196 -9.74 -21.25 7.98
CA SER A 196 -10.18 -22.64 7.88
C SER A 196 -9.09 -23.59 7.36
N SER A 197 -8.23 -23.13 6.45
CA SER A 197 -7.10 -23.93 5.94
C SER A 197 -5.99 -24.13 6.97
N LEU A 198 -5.70 -23.12 7.81
CA LEU A 198 -4.75 -23.25 8.90
C LEU A 198 -5.27 -24.21 9.98
N ASP A 199 -6.54 -24.09 10.34
CA ASP A 199 -7.19 -25.01 11.29
C ASP A 199 -7.17 -26.46 10.77
N ALA A 200 -7.42 -26.66 9.48
CA ALA A 200 -7.41 -27.99 8.85
C ALA A 200 -6.02 -28.65 8.82
N THR A 201 -4.94 -27.85 8.96
CA THR A 201 -3.57 -28.39 8.97
C THR A 201 -3.26 -29.12 10.29
N GLY A 202 -4.03 -28.86 11.36
CA GLY A 202 -3.83 -29.48 12.66
C GLY A 202 -2.57 -29.01 13.40
N ASP A 203 -1.93 -27.95 12.91
CA ASP A 203 -0.85 -27.27 13.61
C ASP A 203 -1.44 -26.37 14.72
N ASP A 204 -0.73 -26.19 15.84
CA ASP A 204 -1.15 -25.38 17.01
C ASP A 204 -1.16 -23.87 16.70
N TRP A 205 -2.01 -23.42 15.78
CA TRP A 205 -2.32 -22.02 15.53
C TRP A 205 -3.47 -21.60 16.45
N THR A 206 -3.28 -20.50 17.19
CA THR A 206 -4.35 -19.88 17.97
C THR A 206 -4.77 -18.57 17.31
N LEU A 207 -6.05 -18.47 16.97
CA LEU A 207 -6.68 -17.22 16.54
C LEU A 207 -6.90 -16.32 17.77
N HIS A 208 -6.22 -15.17 17.81
CA HIS A 208 -6.25 -14.25 18.95
C HIS A 208 -7.35 -13.19 18.82
N SER A 209 -7.61 -12.74 17.59
CA SER A 209 -8.59 -11.69 17.31
C SER A 209 -9.15 -11.87 15.91
N SER A 210 -10.48 -11.71 15.80
CA SER A 210 -11.20 -11.67 14.53
C SER A 210 -12.34 -10.67 14.64
N GLY A 211 -12.29 -9.60 13.86
CA GLY A 211 -13.34 -8.57 13.84
C GLY A 211 -12.89 -7.38 12.99
N HIS A 212 -13.85 -6.64 12.41
CA HIS A 212 -13.55 -5.42 11.66
C HIS A 212 -12.53 -5.61 10.51
N GLY A 213 -12.61 -6.74 9.79
CA GLY A 213 -11.68 -7.06 8.70
C GLY A 213 -10.25 -7.42 9.12
N HIS A 214 -10.00 -7.54 10.42
CA HIS A 214 -8.71 -7.96 10.98
C HIS A 214 -8.77 -9.40 11.49
N GLN A 215 -7.71 -10.18 11.22
CA GLN A 215 -7.47 -11.46 11.86
C GLN A 215 -6.02 -11.58 12.32
N GLN A 216 -5.80 -12.19 13.48
CA GLN A 216 -4.46 -12.45 13.99
C GLN A 216 -4.33 -13.89 14.50
N PHE A 217 -3.34 -14.60 13.98
CA PHE A 217 -2.96 -15.96 14.35
C PHE A 217 -1.58 -15.94 14.99
N ALA A 218 -1.35 -16.76 16.01
CA ALA A 218 0.01 -17.05 16.46
C ALA A 218 0.18 -18.53 16.76
N SER A 219 1.39 -19.03 16.55
CA SER A 219 1.79 -20.36 16.96
C SER A 219 2.15 -20.36 18.45
N ARG A 220 2.27 -21.56 19.02
CA ARG A 220 3.09 -21.75 20.23
C ARG A 220 4.56 -21.38 19.96
N THR A 221 5.34 -21.24 21.02
CA THR A 221 6.80 -21.10 20.90
C THR A 221 7.42 -22.43 20.49
N LEU A 222 8.15 -22.42 19.38
CA LEU A 222 8.79 -23.58 18.76
C LEU A 222 10.31 -23.43 18.73
N ARG A 223 11.02 -24.53 18.46
CA ARG A 223 12.46 -24.48 18.15
C ARG A 223 12.68 -23.92 16.74
N GLY A 224 13.88 -23.40 16.45
CA GLY A 224 14.17 -22.76 15.17
C GLY A 224 13.87 -23.66 13.96
N GLN A 225 14.24 -24.93 14.04
CA GLN A 225 13.99 -25.91 12.97
C GLN A 225 12.50 -26.22 12.79
N GLU A 226 11.76 -26.41 13.88
CA GLU A 226 10.32 -26.68 13.87
C GLU A 226 9.54 -25.46 13.36
N ALA A 227 9.95 -24.26 13.76
CA ALA A 227 9.41 -23.01 13.27
C ALA A 227 9.65 -22.85 11.76
N GLY A 228 10.85 -23.19 11.26
CA GLY A 228 11.11 -23.17 9.81
C GLY A 228 10.20 -24.12 9.02
N ALA A 229 9.96 -25.33 9.54
CA ALA A 229 9.04 -26.28 8.92
C ALA A 229 7.58 -25.83 9.01
N LEU A 230 7.16 -25.20 10.11
CA LEU A 230 5.83 -24.60 10.23
C LEU A 230 5.65 -23.43 9.26
N TRP A 231 6.66 -22.56 9.14
CA TRP A 231 6.68 -21.43 8.22
C TRP A 231 6.53 -21.84 6.76
N GLN A 232 7.25 -22.89 6.35
CA GLN A 232 7.12 -23.45 4.99
C GLN A 232 5.72 -23.97 4.71
N ARG A 233 5.13 -24.70 5.66
CA ARG A 233 3.78 -25.25 5.52
C ARG A 233 2.72 -24.16 5.50
N SER A 234 2.79 -23.17 6.38
CA SER A 234 1.82 -22.07 6.44
C SER A 234 1.85 -21.21 5.18
N VAL A 235 3.03 -20.89 4.65
CA VAL A 235 3.16 -20.18 3.36
C VAL A 235 2.60 -21.01 2.21
N ALA A 236 2.83 -22.33 2.19
CA ALA A 236 2.27 -23.21 1.17
C ALA A 236 0.73 -23.28 1.23
N VAL A 237 0.16 -23.34 2.44
CA VAL A 237 -1.28 -23.32 2.67
C VAL A 237 -1.89 -21.98 2.22
N ALA A 238 -1.28 -20.86 2.60
CA ALA A 238 -1.72 -19.53 2.19
C ALA A 238 -1.66 -19.35 0.65
N ALA A 239 -0.59 -19.81 0.02
CA ALA A 239 -0.46 -19.80 -1.44
C ALA A 239 -1.56 -20.65 -2.09
N ALA A 240 -1.81 -21.87 -1.59
CA ALA A 240 -2.84 -22.75 -2.11
C ALA A 240 -4.25 -22.16 -1.95
N ALA A 241 -4.55 -21.50 -0.82
CA ALA A 241 -5.82 -20.80 -0.58
C ALA A 241 -6.06 -19.65 -1.59
N ALA A 242 -4.99 -19.02 -2.05
CA ALA A 242 -4.99 -17.99 -3.11
C ALA A 242 -4.92 -18.57 -4.53
N GLY A 243 -4.86 -19.90 -4.71
CA GLY A 243 -4.71 -20.55 -6.02
C GLY A 243 -3.30 -20.41 -6.63
N LEU A 244 -2.31 -20.07 -5.81
CA LEU A 244 -0.92 -19.83 -6.20
C LEU A 244 -0.02 -20.99 -5.80
N ARG A 245 1.10 -21.14 -6.51
CA ARG A 245 2.18 -22.06 -6.14
C ARG A 245 3.46 -21.26 -5.92
N LEU A 246 3.91 -21.21 -4.67
CA LEU A 246 5.14 -20.53 -4.28
C LEU A 246 6.22 -21.55 -3.93
N PRO A 247 7.50 -21.26 -4.25
CA PRO A 247 8.61 -22.02 -3.72
C PRO A 247 8.66 -21.93 -2.18
N PRO A 248 9.16 -22.97 -1.50
CA PRO A 248 9.18 -23.00 -0.04
C PRO A 248 10.12 -21.90 0.50
N PRO A 249 9.66 -21.06 1.44
CA PRO A 249 10.51 -20.08 2.09
C PRO A 249 11.55 -20.78 2.97
N GLN A 250 12.65 -20.09 3.28
CA GLN A 250 13.65 -20.58 4.22
C GLN A 250 13.70 -19.66 5.44
N LEU A 251 13.72 -20.29 6.61
CA LEU A 251 13.93 -19.65 7.89
C LEU A 251 14.98 -20.46 8.62
N ASN A 252 16.13 -19.85 8.88
CA ASN A 252 17.24 -20.49 9.58
C ASN A 252 17.67 -19.62 10.76
N LEU A 253 17.65 -20.20 11.96
CA LEU A 253 18.16 -19.57 13.18
C LEU A 253 19.40 -20.34 13.62
N GLN A 254 20.56 -19.69 13.52
CA GLN A 254 21.82 -20.23 13.99
C GLN A 254 22.25 -19.54 15.27
N GLU A 255 22.75 -20.32 16.21
CA GLU A 255 23.20 -19.82 17.51
C GLU A 255 24.65 -20.16 17.78
N ARG A 256 25.36 -19.20 18.35
CA ARG A 256 26.70 -19.38 18.87
C ARG A 256 26.68 -19.02 20.35
N ASN A 257 26.84 -20.04 21.19
CA ASN A 257 26.88 -19.89 22.64
C ASN A 257 28.23 -19.31 23.09
N TRP A 258 28.18 -18.29 23.92
CA TRP A 258 29.31 -17.70 24.63
C TRP A 258 29.05 -17.78 26.14
N PHE A 259 30.11 -17.65 26.95
CA PHE A 259 29.98 -17.71 28.40
C PHE A 259 29.03 -16.62 28.97
N LEU A 260 29.08 -15.42 28.39
CA LEU A 260 28.31 -14.26 28.85
C LEU A 260 26.98 -14.06 28.11
N GLY A 261 26.71 -14.85 27.07
CA GLY A 261 25.56 -14.60 26.20
C GLY A 261 25.48 -15.53 25.00
N VAL A 262 24.49 -15.31 24.15
CA VAL A 262 24.27 -16.06 22.92
C VAL A 262 24.22 -15.08 21.75
N GLN A 263 25.00 -15.37 20.72
CA GLN A 263 24.90 -14.67 19.45
C GLN A 263 23.97 -15.46 18.53
N GLN A 264 22.89 -14.81 18.08
CA GLN A 264 21.91 -15.38 17.18
C GLN A 264 22.07 -14.76 15.79
N ARG A 265 21.98 -15.59 14.75
CA ARG A 265 21.93 -15.19 13.34
C ARG A 265 20.64 -15.74 12.76
N LEU A 266 19.75 -14.86 12.34
CA LEU A 266 18.51 -15.22 11.66
C LEU A 266 18.66 -14.90 10.18
N GLU A 267 18.37 -15.90 9.34
CA GLU A 267 18.34 -15.78 7.89
C GLU A 267 16.94 -16.16 7.41
N LEU A 268 16.34 -15.28 6.63
CA LEU A 268 15.02 -15.43 6.04
C LEU A 268 15.14 -15.23 4.53
N SER A 269 14.60 -16.16 3.76
CA SER A 269 14.50 -16.01 2.30
C SER A 269 13.11 -16.39 1.83
N VAL A 270 12.47 -15.47 1.10
CA VAL A 270 11.12 -15.67 0.54
C VAL A 270 11.18 -15.32 -0.93
N ASP A 271 10.97 -16.30 -1.79
CA ASP A 271 10.95 -16.09 -3.23
C ASP A 271 9.51 -15.79 -3.70
N LEU A 272 9.28 -14.52 -4.05
CA LEU A 272 8.01 -14.02 -4.56
C LEU A 272 8.07 -13.77 -6.07
N SER A 273 9.10 -14.29 -6.77
CA SER A 273 9.26 -14.17 -8.23
C SER A 273 8.02 -14.62 -9.03
N PRO A 274 7.29 -15.69 -8.63
CA PRO A 274 6.08 -16.12 -9.35
C PRO A 274 4.93 -15.10 -9.34
N LEU A 275 5.03 -14.03 -8.55
CA LEU A 275 3.96 -13.07 -8.30
C LEU A 275 4.12 -11.73 -9.03
N GLN A 276 5.04 -11.65 -10.01
CA GLN A 276 5.43 -10.39 -10.67
C GLN A 276 4.27 -9.61 -11.30
N ASP A 277 3.23 -10.30 -11.76
CA ASP A 277 2.11 -9.70 -12.50
C ASP A 277 0.81 -9.56 -11.67
N LEU A 278 0.84 -9.87 -10.38
CA LEU A 278 -0.36 -9.88 -9.54
C LEU A 278 -0.45 -8.61 -8.67
N PRO A 279 -1.62 -7.94 -8.64
CA PRO A 279 -1.87 -6.86 -7.68
C PRO A 279 -2.02 -7.46 -6.28
N LEU A 280 -0.91 -7.56 -5.56
CA LEU A 280 -0.88 -8.17 -4.23
C LEU A 280 -1.10 -7.15 -3.12
N PRO A 281 -1.63 -7.61 -1.97
CA PRO A 281 -1.66 -6.82 -0.73
C PRO A 281 -0.24 -6.39 -0.33
N ALA A 282 -0.14 -5.36 0.49
CA ALA A 282 1.13 -5.02 1.12
C ALA A 282 1.59 -6.18 2.01
N LEU A 283 2.76 -6.73 1.71
CA LEU A 283 3.37 -7.88 2.38
C LEU A 283 4.51 -7.40 3.27
N ASP A 284 4.39 -7.58 4.58
CA ASP A 284 5.42 -7.17 5.54
C ASP A 284 5.81 -8.32 6.46
N VAL A 285 7.07 -8.33 6.89
CA VAL A 285 7.55 -9.20 7.98
C VAL A 285 7.96 -8.33 9.16
N ARG A 286 7.33 -8.55 10.31
CA ARG A 286 7.67 -7.93 11.59
C ARG A 286 8.48 -8.90 12.43
N ILE A 287 9.61 -8.44 12.97
CA ILE A 287 10.49 -9.26 13.79
C ILE A 287 10.76 -8.56 15.12
N GLU A 288 10.61 -9.30 16.21
CA GLU A 288 10.88 -8.81 17.57
C GLU A 288 11.81 -9.78 18.31
N PRO A 289 12.84 -9.27 19.02
CA PRO A 289 13.23 -7.87 19.14
C PRO A 289 14.04 -7.39 17.92
N ALA A 290 14.01 -6.07 17.68
CA ALA A 290 14.74 -5.46 16.59
C ALA A 290 16.25 -5.42 16.86
N PRO A 291 17.09 -5.92 15.93
CA PRO A 291 18.54 -5.81 16.02
C PRO A 291 19.00 -4.37 15.77
N SER A 292 20.28 -4.08 16.01
CA SER A 292 20.83 -2.77 15.66
C SER A 292 20.79 -2.56 14.13
N PRO A 293 20.64 -1.32 13.62
CA PRO A 293 20.56 -1.06 12.17
C PRO A 293 21.76 -1.56 11.35
N ARG A 294 22.94 -1.71 11.98
CA ARG A 294 24.15 -2.26 11.32
C ARG A 294 24.21 -3.79 11.34
N ALA A 295 23.38 -4.42 12.17
CA ALA A 295 23.31 -5.86 12.35
C ALA A 295 22.13 -6.47 11.59
N GLN A 296 21.61 -5.77 10.58
CA GLN A 296 20.54 -6.23 9.71
C GLN A 296 20.85 -5.85 8.27
N HIS A 297 20.47 -6.72 7.34
CA HIS A 297 20.53 -6.45 5.92
C HIS A 297 19.34 -7.11 5.25
N GLY A 298 18.46 -6.29 4.68
CA GLY A 298 17.31 -6.72 3.89
C GLY A 298 17.51 -6.30 2.43
N ALA A 299 17.17 -7.21 1.51
CA ALA A 299 17.12 -6.97 0.08
C ALA A 299 15.84 -7.60 -0.49
N PRO A 300 15.19 -7.01 -1.50
CA PRO A 300 15.55 -5.77 -2.20
C PRO A 300 15.28 -4.49 -1.38
N ASN A 301 14.24 -4.50 -0.54
CA ASN A 301 13.93 -3.36 0.34
C ASN A 301 14.68 -3.45 1.67
N PRO A 302 15.19 -2.31 2.20
CA PRO A 302 15.80 -2.28 3.51
C PRO A 302 14.75 -2.53 4.60
N ALA A 303 15.15 -3.25 5.65
CA ALA A 303 14.32 -3.39 6.84
C ALA A 303 14.43 -2.13 7.71
N GLU A 304 13.30 -1.60 8.17
CA GLU A 304 13.19 -0.40 8.99
C GLU A 304 12.92 -0.76 10.45
N ARG A 305 13.63 -0.10 11.36
CA ARG A 305 13.44 -0.31 12.79
C ARG A 305 12.44 0.70 13.36
N GLN A 306 11.37 0.20 13.96
CA GLN A 306 10.39 0.99 14.71
C GLN A 306 10.43 0.55 16.20
N GLY A 307 11.18 1.28 17.02
CA GLY A 307 11.33 0.95 18.45
C GLY A 307 12.04 -0.40 18.67
N ASN A 308 11.30 -1.38 19.18
CA ASN A 308 11.77 -2.75 19.39
C ASN A 308 11.31 -3.74 18.31
N THR A 309 10.68 -3.24 17.25
CA THR A 309 10.14 -4.06 16.15
C THR A 309 10.88 -3.72 14.86
N LEU A 310 11.31 -4.74 14.13
CA LEU A 310 11.91 -4.62 12.82
C LEU A 310 10.83 -4.89 11.77
N ILE A 311 10.58 -3.94 10.87
CA ILE A 311 9.60 -4.08 9.79
C ILE A 311 10.36 -4.24 8.48
N TRP A 312 10.15 -5.35 7.81
CA TRP A 312 10.77 -5.65 6.53
C TRP A 312 9.69 -5.80 5.44
N PRO A 313 9.54 -4.80 4.56
CA PRO A 313 8.57 -4.85 3.47
C PRO A 313 9.05 -5.77 2.35
N LEU A 314 8.20 -6.69 1.91
CA LEU A 314 8.49 -7.64 0.85
C LEU A 314 8.06 -7.07 -0.51
N GLU A 315 8.87 -7.31 -1.53
CA GLU A 315 8.58 -6.93 -2.92
C GLU A 315 8.10 -8.15 -3.72
N ALA A 316 6.95 -8.03 -4.38
CA ALA A 316 6.44 -9.05 -5.29
C ALA A 316 7.31 -9.14 -6.56
N GLY A 317 7.42 -10.33 -7.15
CA GLY A 317 8.22 -10.54 -8.37
C GLY A 317 9.73 -10.59 -8.15
N ARG A 318 10.18 -10.63 -6.89
CA ARG A 318 11.60 -10.70 -6.51
C ARG A 318 11.86 -11.76 -5.43
N ILE A 319 13.13 -12.15 -5.30
CA ILE A 319 13.62 -12.93 -4.17
C ILE A 319 13.94 -11.95 -3.04
N ASN A 320 13.23 -12.09 -1.93
CA ASN A 320 13.39 -11.29 -0.73
C ASN A 320 14.30 -12.05 0.23
N GLN A 321 15.36 -11.40 0.70
CA GLN A 321 16.31 -11.95 1.66
C GLN A 321 16.53 -10.98 2.82
N LEU A 322 16.49 -11.50 4.04
CA LEU A 322 16.79 -10.77 5.25
C LEU A 322 17.79 -11.57 6.10
N SER A 323 18.88 -10.92 6.47
CA SER A 323 19.85 -11.44 7.42
C SER A 323 19.96 -10.49 8.60
N MET A 324 19.97 -11.03 9.81
CA MET A 324 20.17 -10.23 11.02
C MET A 324 20.96 -10.96 12.09
N HIS A 325 21.63 -10.18 12.93
CA HIS A 325 22.41 -10.63 14.06
C HIS A 325 21.90 -9.99 15.35
N LEU A 326 21.71 -10.81 16.37
CA LEU A 326 21.28 -10.37 17.69
C LEU A 326 22.20 -10.95 18.76
N TRP A 327 22.58 -10.11 19.73
CA TRP A 327 23.27 -10.57 20.94
C TRP A 327 22.28 -10.61 22.09
N ARG A 328 22.25 -11.73 22.82
CA ARG A 328 21.49 -11.88 24.05
C ARG A 328 22.41 -12.13 25.22
N TRP A 329 22.27 -11.31 26.26
CA TRP A 329 22.99 -11.52 27.50
C TRP A 329 22.42 -12.70 28.27
N ASN A 330 23.30 -13.53 28.82
CA ASN A 330 22.91 -14.62 29.72
C ASN A 330 23.01 -14.13 31.17
N PRO A 331 21.90 -14.00 31.92
CA PRO A 331 21.94 -13.52 33.30
C PRO A 331 22.79 -14.43 34.20
N LEU A 332 22.79 -15.74 33.96
CA LEU A 332 23.62 -16.69 34.70
C LEU A 332 25.11 -16.51 34.39
N GLY A 333 25.44 -16.23 33.12
CA GLY A 333 26.81 -15.95 32.68
C GLY A 333 27.36 -14.67 33.31
N ILE A 334 26.55 -13.61 33.31
CA ILE A 334 26.87 -12.34 33.99
C ILE A 334 27.02 -12.56 35.50
N GLY A 335 26.10 -13.31 36.12
CA GLY A 335 26.16 -13.63 37.55
C GLY A 335 27.43 -14.40 37.91
N SER A 336 27.80 -15.40 37.11
CA SER A 336 29.04 -16.16 37.30
C SER A 336 30.28 -15.27 37.18
N LEU A 337 30.32 -14.37 36.18
CA LEU A 337 31.40 -13.39 36.05
C LEU A 337 31.48 -12.47 37.28
N ALA A 338 30.33 -11.99 37.78
CA ALA A 338 30.29 -11.14 38.96
C ALA A 338 30.83 -11.86 40.22
N VAL A 339 30.48 -13.13 40.41
CA VAL A 339 31.03 -13.95 41.51
C VAL A 339 32.55 -14.09 41.40
N VAL A 340 33.08 -14.36 40.21
CA VAL A 340 34.53 -14.46 39.98
C VAL A 340 35.23 -13.14 40.27
N VAL A 341 34.66 -12.01 39.84
CA VAL A 341 35.18 -10.67 40.13
C VAL A 341 35.18 -10.37 41.63
N LEU A 342 34.11 -10.70 42.35
CA LEU A 342 34.03 -10.52 43.80
C LEU A 342 35.05 -11.37 44.56
N LEU A 343 35.27 -12.62 44.13
CA LEU A 343 36.32 -13.48 44.69
C LEU A 343 37.72 -12.91 44.45
N LEU A 344 37.99 -12.40 43.25
CA LEU A 344 39.27 -11.75 42.93
C LEU A 344 39.49 -10.50 43.78
N ILE A 345 38.46 -9.66 43.94
CA ILE A 345 38.52 -8.48 44.81
C ILE A 345 38.75 -8.90 46.27
N SER A 346 38.06 -9.91 46.75
CA SER A 346 38.24 -10.44 48.11
C SER A 346 39.67 -10.93 48.36
N LEU A 347 40.23 -11.70 47.42
CA LEU A 347 41.62 -12.17 47.48
C LEU A 347 42.62 -11.00 47.43
N LEU A 348 42.35 -9.99 46.61
CA LEU A 348 43.22 -8.81 46.49
C LEU A 348 43.19 -7.98 47.79
N LEU A 349 42.02 -7.79 48.39
CA LEU A 349 41.87 -7.13 49.70
C LEU A 349 42.54 -7.93 50.81
N GLN A 350 42.40 -9.26 50.81
CA GLN A 350 43.09 -10.12 51.78
C GLN A 350 44.60 -10.00 51.64
N ARG A 351 45.13 -9.99 50.41
CA ARG A 351 46.55 -9.79 50.14
C ARG A 351 47.02 -8.40 50.61
N LEU A 352 46.26 -7.34 50.31
CA LEU A 352 46.55 -5.99 50.78
C LEU A 352 46.57 -5.89 52.31
N ARG A 353 45.59 -6.51 52.98
CA ARG A 353 45.52 -6.59 54.44
C ARG A 353 46.75 -7.27 55.03
N LEU A 354 47.17 -8.39 54.45
CA LEU A 354 48.39 -9.10 54.87
C LEU A 354 49.64 -8.25 54.67
N THR A 355 49.75 -7.51 53.55
CA THR A 355 50.89 -6.62 53.31
C THR A 355 50.92 -5.40 54.24
N MET A 356 49.77 -4.95 54.75
CA MET A 356 49.67 -3.84 55.70
C MET A 356 49.93 -4.24 57.16
N GLY A 357 50.32 -5.49 57.43
CA GLY A 357 50.71 -5.93 58.78
C GLY A 357 49.56 -6.26 59.72
N PHE A 358 48.30 -6.24 59.24
CA PHE A 358 47.16 -6.78 59.99
C PHE A 358 47.16 -8.31 59.88
N GLY A 359 48.09 -8.95 60.59
CA GLY A 359 48.22 -10.40 60.67
C GLY A 359 46.98 -11.10 61.23
N TYR A 360 46.92 -12.42 61.04
CA TYR A 360 45.88 -13.24 61.67
C TYR A 360 45.93 -13.06 63.20
N PRO A 361 44.79 -12.98 63.89
CA PRO A 361 44.78 -12.88 65.34
C PRO A 361 45.48 -14.11 65.91
N GLU A 362 46.63 -13.90 66.57
CA GLU A 362 47.28 -14.96 67.33
C GLU A 362 46.31 -15.38 68.45
N LEU A 363 45.96 -16.66 68.49
CA LEU A 363 45.19 -17.20 69.60
C LEU A 363 46.04 -17.04 70.88
N PRO A 364 45.47 -16.54 71.99
CA PRO A 364 46.19 -16.53 73.25
C PRO A 364 46.55 -17.97 73.62
N SER A 365 47.84 -18.23 73.76
CA SER A 365 48.43 -19.51 74.19
C SER A 365 47.99 -19.90 75.58
#